data_AF-A0A7G9S8J3-F1
#
_entry.id   AF-A0A7G9S8J3-F1
#
_cell.length_a   1.000
_cell.length_b   1.000
_cell.length_c   1.000
_cell.angle_alpha   90.00
_cell.angle_beta   90.00
_cell.angle_gamma   90.00
#
_symmetry.space_group_name_H-M   'P 1'
#
loop_
_entity.id
_entity.type
_entity.pdbx_description
1 polymer ?
#
loop_
_entity_poly.entity_id
_entity_poly.type
_entity_poly.pdbx_seq_one_letter_code
_entity_poly.pdbx_strand_id
1 'polypeptide(L)'
;MRTRTSLGMFIGIFASTSAATADLLPLKNGIFVPTNVACKGAANAYMVNYWGRKSGIGVAQASCTIKSMTRKGNVYTLREECRDNQSGGPIEGGPNVLTIASPTRFAMGGTTYRYCGLKPVW
;
A
#
# COMPACT_ATOMS: atom_id res chain seq x y z
N MET A 1 -33.47 60.91 -6.32
CA MET A 1 -32.93 59.65 -5.74
C MET A 1 -32.72 58.65 -6.88
N ARG A 2 -31.46 58.29 -7.19
CA ARG A 2 -31.09 57.34 -8.26
C ARG A 2 -30.47 56.11 -7.60
N THR A 3 -31.20 55.01 -7.55
CA THR A 3 -30.67 53.71 -7.08
C THR A 3 -30.02 53.00 -8.26
N ARG A 4 -28.70 52.80 -8.17
CA ARG A 4 -27.92 51.95 -9.08
C ARG A 4 -27.97 50.52 -8.53
N THR A 5 -28.54 49.59 -9.28
CA THR A 5 -28.55 48.17 -8.94
C THR A 5 -27.53 47.47 -9.85
N SER A 6 -26.36 47.11 -9.30
CA SER A 6 -25.35 46.30 -9.99
C SER A 6 -25.71 44.83 -9.87
N LEU A 7 -25.92 44.16 -11.01
CA LEU A 7 -26.07 42.71 -11.11
C LEU A 7 -24.67 42.08 -11.03
N GLY A 8 -24.32 41.48 -9.89
CA GLY A 8 -23.12 40.67 -9.74
C GLY A 8 -23.36 39.27 -10.29
N MET A 9 -22.76 38.94 -11.44
CA MET A 9 -22.76 37.61 -12.02
C MET A 9 -21.76 36.72 -11.27
N PHE A 10 -22.27 35.77 -10.47
CA PHE A 10 -21.46 34.76 -9.80
C PHE A 10 -21.05 33.67 -10.81
N ILE A 11 -19.76 33.63 -11.15
CA ILE A 11 -19.15 32.53 -11.91
C ILE A 11 -18.88 31.39 -10.91
N GLY A 12 -19.68 30.33 -10.97
CA GLY A 12 -19.46 29.09 -10.23
C GLY A 12 -18.37 28.25 -10.89
N ILE A 13 -17.22 28.13 -10.25
CA ILE A 13 -16.14 27.24 -10.66
C ILE A 13 -16.48 25.82 -10.20
N PHE A 14 -16.75 24.91 -11.14
CA PHE A 14 -16.84 23.48 -10.88
C PHE A 14 -15.44 22.93 -10.60
N ALA A 15 -15.15 22.67 -9.33
CA ALA A 15 -13.92 21.99 -8.92
C ALA A 15 -14.02 20.48 -9.22
N SER A 16 -13.46 20.05 -10.35
CA SER A 16 -13.25 18.65 -10.68
C SER A 16 -12.30 18.01 -9.67
N THR A 17 -12.84 17.31 -8.66
CA THR A 17 -12.03 16.55 -7.70
C THR A 17 -11.59 15.26 -8.38
N SER A 18 -10.37 15.26 -8.92
CA SER A 18 -9.71 14.02 -9.37
C SER A 18 -9.57 13.09 -8.16
N ALA A 19 -10.43 12.06 -8.07
CA ALA A 19 -10.32 11.02 -7.06
C ALA A 19 -9.04 10.21 -7.32
N ALA A 20 -7.90 10.69 -6.82
CA ALA A 20 -6.69 9.90 -6.72
C ALA A 20 -7.05 8.64 -5.92
N THR A 21 -6.86 7.47 -6.53
CA THR A 21 -7.10 6.19 -5.88
C THR A 21 -6.08 6.03 -4.77
N ALA A 22 -6.48 6.35 -3.54
CA ALA A 22 -5.63 6.22 -2.37
C ALA A 22 -5.21 4.75 -2.19
N ASP A 23 -4.00 4.58 -1.66
CA ASP A 23 -3.43 3.30 -1.28
C ASP A 23 -4.31 2.60 -0.22
N LEU A 24 -4.55 1.30 -0.38
CA LEU A 24 -5.40 0.54 0.55
C LEU A 24 -4.76 0.35 1.92
N LEU A 25 -3.42 0.21 1.96
CA LEU A 25 -2.66 0.15 3.19
C LEU A 25 -1.93 1.47 3.41
N PRO A 26 -1.92 2.01 4.65
CA PRO A 26 -1.19 3.23 4.99
C PRO A 26 0.32 2.94 5.16
N LEU A 27 0.92 2.20 4.22
CA LEU A 27 2.33 1.86 4.20
C LEU A 27 3.05 2.72 3.17
N LYS A 28 4.32 3.00 3.42
CA LYS A 28 5.22 3.61 2.44
C LYS A 28 5.52 2.58 1.35
N ASN A 29 5.41 2.99 0.09
CA ASN A 29 5.77 2.13 -1.03
C ASN A 29 7.25 1.79 -1.00
N GLY A 30 7.58 0.51 -1.08
CA GLY A 30 8.96 0.03 -0.98
C GLY A 30 9.11 -1.40 -0.47
N ILE A 31 10.36 -1.70 -0.15
CA ILE A 31 10.81 -2.94 0.46
C ILE A 31 10.78 -2.81 1.97
N PHE A 32 10.35 -3.89 2.62
CA PHE A 32 10.42 -4.08 4.05
C PHE A 32 11.18 -5.36 4.39
N VAL A 33 11.92 -5.36 5.49
CA VAL A 33 12.65 -6.53 5.99
C VAL A 33 12.37 -6.73 7.48
N PRO A 34 12.50 -7.96 8.01
CA PRO A 34 12.40 -8.22 9.44
C PRO A 34 13.31 -7.31 10.25
N THR A 35 12.86 -6.82 11.41
CA THR A 35 13.61 -5.87 12.25
C THR A 35 14.98 -6.36 12.71
N ASN A 36 15.18 -7.68 12.76
CA ASN A 36 16.44 -8.34 13.10
C ASN A 36 17.38 -8.59 11.89
N VAL A 37 16.97 -8.25 10.66
CA VAL A 37 17.79 -8.40 9.44
C VAL A 37 18.27 -7.02 8.99
N ALA A 38 19.54 -6.83 8.65
CA ALA A 38 20.05 -5.55 8.14
C ALA A 38 19.41 -5.21 6.77
N CYS A 39 19.09 -3.93 6.51
CA CYS A 39 18.54 -3.54 5.20
C CYS A 39 19.55 -3.76 4.06
N LYS A 40 20.81 -3.39 4.28
CA LYS A 40 21.90 -3.58 3.31
C LYS A 40 22.28 -5.05 3.27
N GLY A 41 22.25 -5.65 2.08
CA GLY A 41 22.61 -7.06 1.89
C GLY A 41 21.57 -8.06 2.39
N ALA A 42 20.33 -7.63 2.67
CA ALA A 42 19.24 -8.56 2.99
C ALA A 42 19.04 -9.56 1.84
N ALA A 43 18.98 -10.85 2.18
CA ALA A 43 18.64 -11.86 1.18
C ALA A 43 17.19 -11.70 0.71
N ASN A 44 16.93 -12.04 -0.56
CA ASN A 44 15.59 -11.97 -1.17
C ASN A 44 14.51 -12.70 -0.36
N ALA A 45 14.87 -13.80 0.32
CA ALA A 45 13.94 -14.57 1.16
C ALA A 45 13.39 -13.79 2.37
N TYR A 46 14.10 -12.74 2.82
CA TYR A 46 13.65 -11.88 3.91
C TYR A 46 12.88 -10.64 3.43
N MET A 47 12.92 -10.33 2.14
CA MET A 47 12.34 -9.12 1.60
C MET A 47 10.87 -9.32 1.28
N VAL A 48 10.03 -8.45 1.85
CA VAL A 48 8.65 -8.25 1.41
C VAL A 48 8.49 -6.86 0.83
N ASN A 49 7.45 -6.64 0.04
CA ASN A 49 7.24 -5.39 -0.67
C ASN A 49 5.78 -4.94 -0.65
N TYR A 50 5.59 -3.63 -0.75
CA TYR A 50 4.30 -2.99 -0.95
C TYR A 50 4.45 -1.86 -1.96
N TRP A 51 3.63 -1.86 -3.01
CA TRP A 51 3.72 -0.88 -4.11
C TRP A 51 2.51 0.04 -4.24
N GLY A 52 1.68 0.12 -3.19
CA GLY A 52 0.53 1.02 -3.16
C GLY A 52 -0.70 0.49 -3.89
N ARG A 53 -1.72 1.34 -4.02
CA ARG A 53 -3.02 1.07 -4.62
C ARG A 53 -3.64 -0.22 -4.05
N LYS A 54 -3.72 -1.26 -4.89
CA LYS A 54 -4.25 -2.59 -4.57
C LYS A 54 -3.15 -3.64 -4.38
N SER A 55 -1.88 -3.25 -4.28
CA SER A 55 -0.77 -4.16 -4.01
C SER A 55 -1.01 -4.86 -2.66
N GLY A 56 -0.87 -6.17 -2.66
CA GLY A 56 -0.71 -6.93 -1.43
C GLY A 56 0.71 -6.80 -0.86
N ILE A 57 1.00 -7.54 0.20
CA ILE A 57 2.37 -7.74 0.67
C ILE A 57 3.02 -8.85 -0.17
N GLY A 58 3.84 -8.47 -1.14
CA GLY A 58 4.54 -9.41 -2.01
C GLY A 58 5.85 -9.90 -1.39
N VAL A 59 6.27 -11.12 -1.73
CA VAL A 59 7.64 -11.61 -1.52
C VAL A 59 8.49 -11.38 -2.77
N ALA A 60 9.80 -11.58 -2.72
CA ALA A 60 10.68 -11.33 -3.86
C ALA A 60 10.28 -12.06 -5.17
N GLN A 61 9.69 -13.25 -5.05
CA GLN A 61 9.30 -14.08 -6.19
C GLN A 61 7.82 -13.93 -6.58
N ALA A 62 7.03 -13.13 -5.85
CA ALA A 62 5.59 -13.06 -6.08
C ALA A 62 5.08 -11.62 -6.16
N SER A 63 4.05 -11.42 -6.97
CA SER A 63 3.26 -10.19 -6.99
C SER A 63 1.87 -10.49 -6.46
N CYS A 64 1.43 -9.75 -5.45
CA CYS A 64 0.14 -9.95 -4.79
C CYS A 64 -0.79 -8.76 -5.05
N THR A 65 -2.07 -9.04 -5.26
CA THR A 65 -3.13 -8.03 -5.39
C THR A 65 -4.19 -8.26 -4.33
N ILE A 66 -4.48 -7.24 -3.52
CA ILE A 66 -5.58 -7.23 -2.55
C ILE A 66 -6.91 -7.30 -3.31
N LYS A 67 -7.66 -8.38 -3.08
CA LYS A 67 -9.02 -8.56 -3.59
C LYS A 67 -10.07 -8.02 -2.64
N SER A 68 -9.85 -8.18 -1.34
CA SER A 68 -10.67 -7.59 -0.30
C SER A 68 -9.85 -7.30 0.95
N MET A 69 -10.26 -6.31 1.72
CA MET A 69 -9.61 -5.92 2.97
C MET A 69 -10.66 -5.55 4.00
N THR A 70 -10.47 -6.02 5.23
CA THR A 70 -11.18 -5.48 6.40
C THR A 70 -10.18 -4.82 7.35
N ARG A 71 -10.63 -3.81 8.09
CA ARG A 71 -9.80 -3.05 9.03
C ARG A 71 -10.49 -2.94 10.38
N LYS A 72 -9.74 -3.16 11.46
CA LYS A 72 -10.14 -2.87 12.84
C LYS A 72 -9.00 -2.17 13.55
N GLY A 73 -9.11 -0.84 13.73
CA GLY A 73 -8.04 -0.02 14.29
C GLY A 73 -6.80 -0.02 13.38
N ASN A 74 -5.70 -0.58 13.87
CA ASN A 74 -4.45 -0.75 13.14
C ASN A 74 -4.24 -2.18 12.58
N VAL A 75 -5.23 -3.06 12.73
CA VAL A 75 -5.21 -4.42 12.20
C VAL A 75 -5.96 -4.49 10.87
N TYR A 76 -5.32 -5.09 9.86
CA TYR A 76 -5.82 -5.24 8.51
C TYR A 76 -5.84 -6.72 8.15
N THR A 77 -6.99 -7.24 7.74
CA THR A 77 -7.11 -8.62 7.23
C THR A 77 -7.29 -8.56 5.73
N LEU A 78 -6.34 -9.10 5.00
CA LEU A 78 -6.26 -9.07 3.54
C LEU A 78 -6.66 -10.42 2.99
N ARG A 79 -7.47 -10.42 1.93
CA ARG A 79 -7.52 -11.54 0.99
C ARG A 79 -6.85 -11.09 -0.29
N GLU A 80 -5.83 -11.82 -0.69
CA GLU A 80 -4.94 -11.46 -1.78
C GLU A 80 -4.93 -12.58 -2.82
N GLU A 81 -4.70 -12.22 -4.07
CA GLU A 81 -4.30 -13.18 -5.11
C GLU A 81 -2.84 -12.91 -5.44
N CYS A 82 -2.00 -13.90 -5.24
CA CYS A 82 -0.58 -13.84 -5.53
C CYS A 82 -0.26 -14.65 -6.78
N ARG A 83 0.67 -14.15 -7.59
CA ARG A 83 1.21 -14.87 -8.75
C ARG A 83 2.71 -14.92 -8.65
N ASP A 84 3.25 -16.08 -9.01
CA ASP A 84 4.69 -16.25 -9.19
C ASP A 84 5.16 -15.38 -10.36
N ASN A 85 6.23 -14.62 -10.16
CA ASN A 85 6.71 -13.65 -11.14
C ASN A 85 7.38 -14.32 -12.35
N GLN A 86 7.80 -15.60 -12.24
CA GLN A 86 8.49 -16.30 -13.32
C GLN A 86 7.53 -17.09 -14.21
N SER A 87 6.66 -17.88 -13.59
CA SER A 87 5.69 -18.75 -14.26
C SER A 87 4.34 -18.09 -14.49
N GLY A 88 4.00 -17.02 -13.75
CA GLY A 88 2.67 -16.41 -13.74
C GLY A 88 1.60 -17.26 -13.05
N GLY A 89 1.98 -18.44 -12.53
CA GLY A 89 1.10 -19.37 -11.84
C GLY A 89 0.54 -18.78 -10.53
N PRO A 90 -0.67 -19.17 -10.12
CA PRO A 90 -1.21 -18.74 -8.83
C PRO A 90 -0.39 -19.31 -7.68
N ILE A 91 -0.15 -18.50 -6.66
CA ILE A 91 0.41 -18.95 -5.40
C ILE A 91 -0.75 -19.03 -4.41
N GLU A 92 -1.03 -20.23 -3.93
CA GLU A 92 -2.06 -20.44 -2.92
C GLU A 92 -1.65 -19.79 -1.59
N GLY A 93 -2.59 -19.05 -1.00
CA GLY A 93 -2.39 -18.35 0.25
C GLY A 93 -3.71 -18.16 1.00
N GLY A 94 -3.60 -18.07 2.33
CA GLY A 94 -4.72 -17.73 3.21
C GLY A 94 -4.86 -16.22 3.39
N PRO A 95 -5.85 -15.78 4.18
CA PRO A 95 -5.95 -14.37 4.54
C PRO A 95 -4.70 -13.93 5.33
N ASN A 96 -4.10 -12.81 4.92
CA ASN A 96 -2.95 -12.22 5.60
C ASN A 96 -3.41 -11.17 6.60
N VAL A 97 -2.99 -11.31 7.86
CA VAL A 97 -3.29 -10.34 8.91
C VAL A 97 -2.07 -9.47 9.18
N LEU A 98 -2.22 -8.17 8.97
CA LEU A 98 -1.20 -7.16 9.23
C LEU A 98 -1.59 -6.32 10.45
N THR A 99 -0.63 -6.03 11.32
CA THR A 99 -0.75 -4.96 12.33
C THR A 99 0.18 -3.82 11.92
N ILE A 100 -0.38 -2.69 11.49
CA ILE A 100 0.41 -1.56 10.97
C ILE A 100 0.64 -0.54 12.09
N ALA A 101 1.87 -0.44 12.58
CA ALA A 101 2.23 0.50 13.64
C ALA A 101 2.50 1.91 13.09
N SER A 102 3.08 2.00 11.89
CA SER A 102 3.35 3.26 11.18
C SER A 102 3.51 2.99 9.68
N PRO A 103 3.60 4.04 8.83
CA PRO A 103 3.86 3.84 7.41
C PRO A 103 5.15 3.08 7.09
N THR A 104 6.09 2.99 8.04
CA THR A 104 7.38 2.32 7.86
C THR A 104 7.53 1.05 8.70
N ARG A 105 6.48 0.63 9.44
CA ARG A 105 6.55 -0.52 10.36
C ARG A 105 5.21 -1.26 10.44
N PHE A 106 5.25 -2.57 10.25
CA PHE A 106 4.10 -3.44 10.46
C PHE A 106 4.55 -4.82 10.96
N ALA A 107 3.60 -5.62 11.45
CA ALA A 107 3.82 -7.01 11.82
C ALA A 107 2.88 -7.92 11.03
N MET A 108 3.37 -9.11 10.68
CA MET A 108 2.68 -10.14 9.91
C MET A 108 3.24 -11.51 10.28
N GLY A 109 2.39 -12.50 10.53
CA GLY A 109 2.84 -13.87 10.85
C GLY A 109 3.83 -13.95 12.02
N GLY A 110 3.65 -13.13 13.05
CA GLY A 110 4.57 -13.04 14.20
C GLY A 110 5.89 -12.31 13.95
N THR A 111 6.17 -11.87 12.72
CA THR A 111 7.39 -11.13 12.36
C THR A 111 7.10 -9.63 12.27
N THR A 112 7.98 -8.80 12.83
CA THR A 112 7.93 -7.35 12.67
C THR A 112 8.85 -6.91 11.55
N TYR A 113 8.32 -6.09 10.64
CA TYR A 113 9.01 -5.58 9.47
C TYR A 113 9.25 -4.08 9.59
N ARG A 114 10.33 -3.60 8.96
CA ARG A 114 10.66 -2.18 8.81
C ARG A 114 10.97 -1.82 7.37
N TYR A 115 10.67 -0.59 6.98
CA TYR A 115 10.98 -0.03 5.68
C TYR A 115 12.49 0.06 5.44
N CYS A 116 12.95 -0.35 4.25
CA CYS A 116 14.36 -0.33 3.85
C CYS A 116 14.64 0.46 2.57
N GLY A 117 13.64 1.06 1.94
CA GLY A 117 13.82 1.85 0.72
C GLY A 117 12.94 1.38 -0.42
N LEU A 118 13.07 2.05 -1.56
CA LEU A 118 12.51 1.57 -2.82
C LEU A 118 13.34 0.39 -3.32
N LYS A 119 12.79 -0.38 -4.26
CA LYS A 119 13.49 -1.51 -4.90
C LYS A 119 14.87 -1.02 -5.37
N PRO A 120 15.99 -1.63 -4.94
CA PRO A 120 17.28 -1.26 -5.47
C PRO A 120 17.26 -1.57 -6.96
N VAL A 121 17.70 -0.62 -7.77
CA VAL A 121 18.05 -0.89 -9.18
C VAL A 121 19.35 -1.69 -9.09
N TRP A 122 19.26 -3.00 -9.27
CA TRP A 122 20.42 -3.88 -9.43
C TRP A 122 20.59 -4.14 -10.92
#